data_AF-A0A068NYA0-F1
#
_entry.id   AF-A0A068NYA0-F1
#
_cell.length_a   1.000
_cell.length_b   1.000
_cell.length_c   1.000
_cell.angle_alpha   90.00
_cell.angle_beta   90.00
_cell.angle_gamma   90.00
#
_symmetry.space_group_name_H-M   'P 1'
#
loop_
_entity.id
_entity.type
_entity.pdbx_description
1 polymer ?
#
loop_
_entity_poly.entity_id
_entity_poly.type
_entity_poly.pdbx_seq_one_letter_code
_entity_poly.pdbx_strand_id
1 'polypeptide(L)'
;MLSRLSTYLGFPNTPIDHGLVVSVYLSASSGEILMVGPPSGNAQEYASFLAKWSKCVGNPVSVQWSPESDGAAARLRWGHGTFGIEHGEQAVPVGNLVQSLRQNRWDAKVALRYVLHAVPPGARTPEDSTRTYASFDVSNVEANFVARPTVTLPTGIGLLFWVFVGFVPVVTSLGFLAAGIVASRKNLPLPMRRRYYSKLVRYTSTGGVGIHAPFAFYLIYSGALKPIADLWFGSTTLSTVMIPFLILPMVVLAPAAKAMSGLEKKLFGATEEEKSKLPAPMPVAPEALARRARFRQATSVVRYVGIATLLASQAFLNQKVAWRPAPIVFGLVLLFLAESIVRPFLKAKPGDYAEKYRDAGLDAEARDLAALMGTEVQLVQVDRSPAGVLYPNARIDRKGNVTVTARAMQILEPAERRFLLAHELAHHKLGHVKTRLLKVTIPLLACSLPMFYVFLMLFGAPRVFAPGVGFGLAVLGSFYSLLFGQKIRKRHELEADALAVQTTGDLSAAENTLSKLALGSPMPHMHELDELASHPALSRRIENLRAAIS
;
A
#
# COMPACT_ATOMS: atom_id res chain seq x y z
N MET A 1 -29.37 14.72 -15.37
CA MET A 1 -28.42 13.64 -15.71
C MET A 1 -27.92 13.79 -17.15
N LEU A 2 -28.82 13.97 -18.13
CA LEU A 2 -28.52 14.13 -19.55
C LEU A 2 -27.53 15.27 -19.89
N SER A 3 -27.61 16.43 -19.24
CA SER A 3 -26.64 17.53 -19.46
C SER A 3 -25.21 17.20 -19.04
N ARG A 4 -25.01 16.34 -18.02
CA ARG A 4 -23.68 15.85 -17.66
C ARG A 4 -23.18 14.77 -18.63
N LEU A 5 -24.13 14.01 -19.19
CA LEU A 5 -23.84 12.99 -20.18
C LEU A 5 -23.41 13.64 -21.51
N SER A 6 -24.05 14.72 -21.94
CA SER A 6 -23.68 15.46 -23.15
C SER A 6 -22.25 15.99 -23.08
N THR A 7 -21.86 16.59 -21.94
CA THR A 7 -20.45 16.98 -21.68
C THR A 7 -19.49 15.78 -21.77
N TYR A 8 -19.87 14.63 -21.21
CA TYR A 8 -19.03 13.43 -21.27
C TYR A 8 -18.90 12.87 -22.69
N LEU A 9 -19.95 12.99 -23.51
CA LEU A 9 -19.99 12.52 -24.89
C LEU A 9 -19.23 13.43 -25.87
N GLY A 10 -18.78 14.61 -25.40
CA GLY A 10 -18.06 15.61 -26.22
C GLY A 10 -18.96 16.71 -26.78
N PHE A 11 -20.18 16.83 -26.26
CA PHE A 11 -21.19 17.80 -26.70
C PHE A 11 -21.76 18.58 -25.51
N PRO A 12 -20.97 19.43 -24.83
CA PRO A 12 -21.42 20.11 -23.61
C PRO A 12 -22.69 20.95 -23.81
N ASN A 13 -22.94 21.42 -25.03
CA ASN A 13 -24.04 22.32 -25.36
C ASN A 13 -25.19 21.68 -26.16
N THR A 14 -25.19 20.35 -26.34
CA THR A 14 -26.26 19.67 -27.08
C THR A 14 -27.28 19.06 -26.12
N PRO A 15 -28.52 19.54 -26.12
CA PRO A 15 -29.63 18.89 -25.41
C PRO A 15 -29.89 17.50 -26.00
N ILE A 16 -29.95 16.46 -25.16
CA ILE A 16 -30.19 15.06 -25.59
C ILE A 16 -31.70 14.76 -25.70
N ASP A 17 -32.55 15.66 -25.22
CA ASP A 17 -34.00 15.52 -25.18
C ASP A 17 -34.68 15.45 -26.56
N HIS A 18 -34.03 15.96 -27.61
CA HIS A 18 -34.65 16.05 -28.95
C HIS A 18 -33.91 15.30 -30.06
N GLY A 19 -32.78 14.64 -29.80
CA GLY A 19 -31.97 14.07 -30.88
C GLY A 19 -31.07 12.90 -30.47
N LEU A 20 -30.51 12.22 -31.47
CA LEU A 20 -29.58 11.12 -31.28
C LEU A 20 -28.15 11.66 -31.16
N VAL A 21 -27.46 11.33 -30.09
CA VAL A 21 -26.03 11.65 -29.92
C VAL A 21 -25.21 10.38 -30.08
N VAL A 22 -24.24 10.41 -30.98
CA VAL A 22 -23.32 9.30 -31.24
C VAL A 22 -21.91 9.74 -30.87
N SER A 23 -21.28 9.00 -29.98
CA SER A 23 -19.92 9.28 -29.53
C SER A 23 -19.01 8.13 -29.94
N VAL A 24 -18.10 8.42 -30.86
CA VAL A 24 -17.10 7.50 -31.40
C VAL A 24 -15.80 7.76 -30.65
N TYR A 25 -15.45 6.91 -29.71
CA TYR A 25 -14.19 6.95 -28.98
C TYR A 25 -13.18 6.00 -29.62
N LEU A 26 -12.01 6.52 -29.98
CA LEU A 26 -10.97 5.76 -30.66
C LEU A 26 -9.64 5.86 -29.91
N SER A 27 -9.01 4.70 -29.74
CA SER A 27 -7.61 4.54 -29.33
C SER A 27 -6.87 3.70 -30.39
N ALA A 28 -5.56 3.52 -30.22
CA ALA A 28 -4.78 2.71 -31.17
C ALA A 28 -5.07 1.21 -31.10
N SER A 29 -5.68 0.72 -30.02
CA SER A 29 -5.89 -0.71 -29.77
C SER A 29 -7.34 -1.07 -29.49
N SER A 30 -8.16 -0.10 -29.10
CA SER A 30 -9.58 -0.30 -28.82
C SER A 30 -10.41 0.87 -29.32
N GLY A 31 -11.71 0.62 -29.51
CA GLY A 31 -12.66 1.63 -29.89
C GLY A 31 -14.04 1.36 -29.31
N GLU A 32 -14.83 2.41 -29.20
CA GLU A 32 -16.18 2.37 -28.66
C GLU A 32 -17.08 3.33 -29.43
N ILE A 33 -18.24 2.85 -29.87
CA ILE A 33 -19.33 3.70 -30.34
C ILE A 33 -20.44 3.62 -29.32
N LEU A 34 -20.87 4.77 -28.82
CA LEU A 34 -21.98 4.92 -27.89
C LEU A 34 -23.04 5.79 -28.53
N MET A 35 -24.21 5.20 -28.80
CA MET A 35 -25.41 5.89 -29.25
C MET A 35 -26.30 6.16 -28.05
N VAL A 36 -26.75 7.40 -27.89
CA VAL A 36 -27.68 7.83 -26.83
C VAL A 36 -28.77 8.67 -27.47
N GLY A 37 -30.01 8.20 -27.40
CA GLY A 37 -31.18 8.91 -27.88
C GLY A 37 -32.13 9.33 -26.74
N PRO A 38 -33.25 10.00 -27.09
CA PRO A 38 -34.24 10.44 -26.11
C PRO A 38 -34.91 9.26 -25.39
N PRO A 39 -35.66 9.50 -24.30
CA PRO A 39 -36.40 8.45 -23.58
C PRO A 39 -37.39 7.67 -24.46
N SER A 40 -37.93 8.29 -25.51
CA SER A 40 -38.80 7.67 -26.50
C SER A 40 -38.06 6.83 -27.54
N GLY A 41 -36.73 6.84 -27.55
CA GLY A 41 -35.91 6.06 -28.48
C GLY A 41 -35.95 4.55 -28.21
N ASN A 42 -35.60 3.76 -29.22
CA ASN A 42 -35.54 2.30 -29.11
C ASN A 42 -34.09 1.81 -29.02
N ALA A 43 -33.64 1.44 -27.81
CA ALA A 43 -32.28 0.97 -27.58
C ALA A 43 -31.93 -0.32 -28.35
N GLN A 44 -32.90 -1.19 -28.62
CA GLN A 44 -32.71 -2.41 -29.43
C GLN A 44 -32.50 -2.08 -30.90
N GLU A 45 -33.17 -1.04 -31.41
CA GLU A 45 -33.00 -0.54 -32.77
C GLU A 45 -31.58 0.02 -32.96
N TYR A 46 -31.11 0.84 -32.02
CA TYR A 46 -29.73 1.34 -32.02
C TYR A 46 -28.71 0.19 -31.96
N ALA A 47 -28.96 -0.83 -31.14
CA ALA A 47 -28.10 -2.00 -31.05
C ALA A 47 -28.05 -2.81 -32.36
N SER A 48 -29.22 -3.03 -32.97
CA SER A 48 -29.36 -3.74 -34.24
C SER A 48 -28.65 -3.00 -35.37
N PHE A 49 -28.78 -1.67 -35.39
CA PHE A 49 -28.04 -0.81 -36.30
C PHE A 49 -26.52 -0.95 -36.11
N LEU A 50 -26.01 -0.83 -34.88
CA LEU A 50 -24.57 -0.98 -34.61
C LEU A 50 -24.06 -2.38 -34.98
N ALA A 51 -24.83 -3.42 -34.72
CA ALA A 51 -24.46 -4.79 -35.07
C ALA A 51 -24.38 -4.97 -36.60
N LYS A 52 -25.35 -4.42 -37.34
CA LYS A 52 -25.36 -4.45 -38.80
C LYS A 52 -24.19 -3.65 -39.38
N TRP A 53 -23.98 -2.43 -38.89
CA TRP A 53 -22.87 -1.58 -39.31
C TRP A 53 -21.51 -2.24 -39.04
N SER A 54 -21.31 -2.79 -37.84
CA SER A 54 -20.07 -3.47 -37.44
C SER A 54 -19.74 -4.67 -38.35
N LYS A 55 -20.76 -5.44 -38.75
CA LYS A 55 -20.61 -6.54 -39.72
C LYS A 55 -20.19 -6.04 -41.10
N CYS A 56 -20.78 -4.93 -41.57
CA CYS A 56 -20.43 -4.34 -42.87
C CYS A 56 -18.98 -3.85 -42.92
N VAL A 57 -18.43 -3.39 -41.80
CA VAL A 57 -17.03 -2.92 -41.71
C VAL A 57 -16.03 -4.02 -41.32
N GLY A 58 -16.48 -5.29 -41.24
CA GLY A 58 -15.60 -6.44 -41.00
C GLY A 58 -15.10 -6.59 -39.55
N ASN A 59 -15.72 -5.90 -38.59
CA ASN A 59 -15.37 -6.00 -37.17
C ASN A 59 -16.45 -6.82 -36.43
N PRO A 60 -16.25 -8.11 -36.14
CA PRO A 60 -17.18 -8.90 -35.33
C PRO A 60 -17.03 -8.55 -33.84
N VAL A 61 -18.10 -8.03 -33.23
CA VAL A 61 -17.99 -7.32 -31.95
C VAL A 61 -19.26 -7.48 -31.11
N SER A 62 -19.11 -7.47 -29.78
CA SER A 62 -20.24 -7.45 -28.84
C SER A 62 -20.95 -6.09 -28.83
N VAL A 63 -22.25 -6.08 -29.12
CA VAL A 63 -23.14 -4.93 -28.92
C VAL A 63 -23.91 -5.11 -27.62
N GLN A 64 -23.93 -4.09 -26.79
CA GLN A 64 -24.71 -4.02 -25.55
C GLN A 64 -25.74 -2.89 -25.67
N TRP A 65 -26.90 -3.04 -25.05
CA TRP A 65 -27.92 -1.98 -25.01
C TRP A 65 -28.62 -1.97 -23.65
N SER A 66 -29.15 -0.79 -23.30
CA SER A 66 -29.89 -0.60 -22.06
C SER A 66 -31.02 0.40 -22.31
N PRO A 67 -32.27 0.05 -21.95
CA PRO A 67 -33.34 1.01 -21.83
C PRO A 67 -33.26 1.65 -20.45
N GLU A 68 -32.94 2.94 -20.36
CA GLU A 68 -33.02 3.69 -19.09
C GLU A 68 -34.29 4.56 -19.12
N SER A 69 -34.85 4.87 -17.94
CA SER A 69 -36.05 5.74 -17.83
C SER A 69 -35.87 7.11 -18.49
N ASP A 70 -34.63 7.54 -18.61
CA ASP A 70 -34.24 8.88 -19.04
C ASP A 70 -33.60 8.87 -20.45
N GLY A 71 -33.53 7.72 -21.13
CA GLY A 71 -32.91 7.62 -22.46
C GLY A 71 -32.71 6.20 -22.98
N ALA A 72 -32.59 6.07 -24.30
CA ALA A 72 -32.24 4.81 -24.96
C ALA A 72 -30.76 4.80 -25.37
N ALA A 73 -30.01 3.77 -24.97
CA ALA A 73 -28.59 3.69 -25.31
C ALA A 73 -28.17 2.32 -25.89
N ALA A 74 -27.29 2.37 -26.88
CA ALA A 74 -26.59 1.20 -27.40
C ALA A 74 -25.10 1.47 -27.53
N ARG A 75 -24.31 0.41 -27.34
CA ARG A 75 -22.87 0.48 -27.25
C ARG A 75 -22.22 -0.65 -28.04
N LEU A 76 -21.29 -0.29 -28.90
CA LEU A 76 -20.40 -1.20 -29.62
C LEU A 76 -18.98 -0.97 -29.11
N ARG A 77 -18.26 -2.04 -28.77
CA ARG A 77 -16.88 -1.97 -28.24
C ARG A 77 -15.99 -2.99 -28.90
N TRP A 78 -14.96 -2.56 -29.62
CA TRP A 78 -14.05 -3.45 -30.31
C TRP A 78 -12.60 -3.23 -29.91
N GLY A 79 -11.76 -4.18 -30.32
CA GLY A 79 -10.35 -4.20 -30.00
C GLY A 79 -10.09 -4.59 -28.54
N HIS A 80 -8.89 -5.11 -28.32
CA HIS A 80 -8.35 -5.37 -27.01
C HIS A 80 -6.88 -4.99 -27.04
N GLY A 81 -6.39 -4.48 -25.91
CA GLY A 81 -4.96 -4.32 -25.76
C GLY A 81 -4.26 -5.66 -25.92
N THR A 82 -3.13 -5.65 -26.61
CA THR A 82 -2.27 -6.82 -26.75
C THR A 82 -0.97 -6.52 -26.02
N PHE A 83 -0.70 -7.31 -24.99
CA PHE A 83 0.47 -7.06 -24.15
C PHE A 83 1.76 -7.13 -24.97
N GLY A 84 2.62 -6.12 -24.84
CA GLY A 84 3.94 -6.09 -25.45
C GLY A 84 4.00 -5.54 -26.88
N ILE A 85 2.89 -5.11 -27.48
CA ILE A 85 2.94 -4.43 -28.79
C ILE A 85 3.53 -3.03 -28.65
N GLU A 86 4.34 -2.62 -29.62
CA GLU A 86 4.95 -1.29 -29.67
C GLU A 86 4.19 -0.32 -30.57
N HIS A 87 3.42 -0.83 -31.52
CA HIS A 87 2.63 -0.04 -32.44
C HIS A 87 1.20 -0.56 -32.51
N GLY A 88 0.26 0.36 -32.56
CA GLY A 88 -1.15 0.08 -32.83
C GLY A 88 -1.73 1.14 -33.75
N GLU A 89 -2.55 0.67 -34.68
CA GLU A 89 -3.35 1.48 -35.57
C GLU A 89 -4.74 0.87 -35.65
N GLN A 90 -5.77 1.73 -35.64
CA GLN A 90 -7.12 1.33 -36.04
C GLN A 90 -7.57 2.18 -37.22
N ALA A 91 -8.38 1.61 -38.10
CA ALA A 91 -9.04 2.36 -39.16
C ALA A 91 -10.56 2.20 -39.00
N VAL A 92 -11.26 3.32 -38.81
CA VAL A 92 -12.69 3.33 -38.54
C VAL A 92 -13.39 4.23 -39.55
N PRO A 93 -14.27 3.68 -40.42
CA PRO A 93 -14.93 4.45 -41.47
C PRO A 93 -16.08 5.28 -40.88
N VAL A 94 -15.75 6.34 -40.15
CA VAL A 94 -16.70 7.22 -39.48
C VAL A 94 -17.63 7.91 -40.48
N GLY A 95 -17.15 8.23 -41.68
CA GLY A 95 -17.98 8.72 -42.78
C GLY A 95 -19.12 7.78 -43.17
N ASN A 96 -18.82 6.48 -43.26
CA ASN A 96 -19.82 5.44 -43.52
C ASN A 96 -20.85 5.33 -42.40
N LEU A 97 -20.42 5.45 -41.14
CA LEU A 97 -21.33 5.49 -39.98
C LEU A 97 -22.30 6.67 -40.08
N VAL A 98 -21.79 7.89 -40.29
CA VAL A 98 -22.60 9.11 -40.42
C VAL A 98 -23.61 8.99 -41.57
N GLN A 99 -23.16 8.49 -42.72
CA GLN A 99 -24.05 8.29 -43.86
C GLN A 99 -25.13 7.22 -43.59
N SER A 100 -24.78 6.14 -42.89
CA SER A 100 -25.74 5.11 -42.48
C SER A 100 -26.79 5.66 -41.51
N LEU A 101 -26.41 6.53 -40.57
CA LEU A 101 -27.35 7.20 -39.66
C LEU A 101 -28.36 8.05 -40.45
N ARG A 102 -27.88 8.83 -41.43
CA ARG A 102 -28.73 9.65 -42.30
C ARG A 102 -29.69 8.81 -43.15
N GLN A 103 -29.23 7.68 -43.69
CA GLN A 103 -30.09 6.75 -44.45
C GLN A 103 -31.23 6.17 -43.60
N ASN A 104 -31.02 6.01 -42.30
CA ASN A 104 -32.07 5.62 -41.35
C ASN A 104 -32.92 6.82 -40.84
N ARG A 105 -32.74 8.01 -41.46
CA ARG A 105 -33.46 9.25 -41.12
C ARG A 105 -33.29 9.69 -39.66
N TRP A 106 -32.16 9.36 -39.04
CA TRP A 106 -31.83 9.88 -37.71
C TRP A 106 -31.03 11.17 -37.83
N ASP A 107 -31.56 12.24 -37.22
CA ASP A 107 -30.81 13.49 -37.03
C ASP A 107 -29.82 13.32 -35.88
N ALA A 108 -28.64 12.82 -36.22
CA ALA A 108 -27.62 12.42 -35.25
C ALA A 108 -26.47 13.42 -35.18
N LYS A 109 -26.11 13.84 -33.96
CA LYS A 109 -24.87 14.55 -33.68
C LYS A 109 -23.76 13.56 -33.38
N VAL A 110 -22.69 13.56 -34.16
CA VAL A 110 -21.62 12.57 -34.08
C VAL A 110 -20.32 13.21 -33.61
N ALA A 111 -19.85 12.85 -32.42
CA ALA A 111 -18.57 13.31 -31.86
C ALA A 111 -17.53 12.21 -32.01
N LEU A 112 -16.39 12.57 -32.58
CA LEU A 112 -15.20 11.74 -32.62
C LEU A 112 -14.26 12.15 -31.49
N ARG A 113 -13.92 11.20 -30.62
CA ARG A 113 -13.03 11.40 -29.48
C ARG A 113 -11.75 10.59 -29.67
N TYR A 114 -10.63 11.30 -29.70
CA TYR A 114 -9.30 10.69 -29.74
C TYR A 114 -8.62 10.78 -28.39
N VAL A 115 -7.86 9.76 -28.03
CA VAL A 115 -6.89 9.86 -26.94
C VAL A 115 -5.81 10.89 -27.29
N LEU A 116 -5.46 11.78 -26.36
CA LEU A 116 -4.51 12.88 -26.64
C LEU A 116 -3.12 12.42 -27.09
N HIS A 117 -2.75 11.17 -26.80
CA HIS A 117 -1.48 10.59 -27.20
C HIS A 117 -1.53 9.89 -28.57
N ALA A 118 -2.67 9.91 -29.25
CA ALA A 118 -2.81 9.48 -30.64
C ALA A 118 -2.83 10.71 -31.56
N VAL A 119 -2.24 10.56 -32.75
CA VAL A 119 -2.22 11.63 -33.77
C VAL A 119 -3.55 11.65 -34.51
N PRO A 120 -4.32 12.76 -34.53
CA PRO A 120 -5.54 12.84 -35.32
C PRO A 120 -5.22 13.01 -36.82
N PRO A 121 -5.97 12.38 -37.73
CA PRO A 121 -5.80 12.59 -39.17
C PRO A 121 -6.32 13.96 -39.58
N GLY A 122 -5.48 14.76 -40.26
CA GLY A 122 -5.87 16.00 -40.91
C GLY A 122 -6.29 17.12 -39.95
N ALA A 123 -5.30 17.76 -39.32
CA ALA A 123 -5.29 19.01 -38.55
C ALA A 123 -6.61 19.84 -38.47
N ARG A 124 -7.67 19.31 -37.87
CA ARG A 124 -8.76 20.13 -37.31
C ARG A 124 -8.38 20.51 -35.89
N THR A 125 -8.70 21.73 -35.48
CA THR A 125 -8.60 22.14 -34.07
C THR A 125 -9.70 21.41 -33.27
N PRO A 126 -9.38 20.80 -32.13
CA PRO A 126 -10.39 20.14 -31.30
C PRO A 126 -11.41 21.16 -30.78
N GLU A 127 -12.67 20.76 -30.72
CA GLU A 127 -13.79 21.59 -30.23
C GLU A 127 -13.77 21.67 -28.70
N ASP A 128 -13.33 20.59 -28.05
CA ASP A 128 -13.04 20.52 -26.63
C ASP A 128 -11.85 19.57 -26.40
N SER A 129 -10.84 20.05 -25.67
CA SER A 129 -9.72 19.24 -25.22
C SER A 129 -9.82 19.04 -23.71
N THR A 130 -10.25 17.85 -23.30
CA THR A 130 -10.04 17.43 -21.91
C THR A 130 -8.60 16.93 -21.75
N ARG A 131 -8.09 16.80 -20.52
CA ARG A 131 -6.75 16.23 -20.23
C ARG A 131 -6.53 14.78 -20.72
N THR A 132 -7.58 14.12 -21.20
CA THR A 132 -7.56 12.71 -21.58
C THR A 132 -7.92 12.45 -23.04
N TYR A 133 -8.75 13.30 -23.65
CA TYR A 133 -9.18 13.15 -25.03
C TYR A 133 -9.47 14.50 -25.69
N ALA A 134 -9.31 14.53 -27.01
CA ALA A 134 -9.76 15.59 -27.90
C ALA A 134 -11.08 15.18 -28.56
N SER A 135 -12.08 16.06 -28.59
CA SER A 135 -13.38 15.83 -29.23
C SER A 135 -13.51 16.67 -30.51
N PHE A 136 -14.13 16.10 -31.54
CA PHE A 136 -14.37 16.73 -32.84
C PHE A 136 -15.81 16.45 -33.29
N ASP A 137 -16.59 17.48 -33.64
CA ASP A 137 -17.84 17.28 -34.37
C ASP A 137 -17.55 16.75 -35.78
N VAL A 138 -18.07 15.55 -36.04
CA VAL A 138 -17.97 14.85 -37.32
C VAL A 138 -19.35 14.56 -37.92
N SER A 139 -20.39 15.27 -37.49
CA SER A 139 -21.77 15.09 -37.98
C SER A 139 -21.90 15.33 -39.49
N ASN A 140 -20.94 16.06 -40.09
CA ASN A 140 -20.93 16.47 -41.50
C ASN A 140 -19.70 16.02 -42.28
N VAL A 141 -19.00 14.97 -41.86
CA VAL A 141 -17.87 14.44 -42.64
C VAL A 141 -18.33 13.72 -43.90
N GLU A 142 -17.44 13.64 -44.89
CA GLU A 142 -17.66 12.90 -46.14
C GLU A 142 -17.78 11.39 -45.90
N ALA A 143 -18.48 10.67 -46.78
CA ALA A 143 -18.76 9.24 -46.63
C ALA A 143 -17.48 8.36 -46.60
N ASN A 144 -16.40 8.82 -47.23
CA ASN A 144 -15.10 8.17 -47.28
C ASN A 144 -14.18 8.55 -46.09
N PHE A 145 -14.63 9.37 -45.14
CA PHE A 145 -13.82 9.79 -44.01
C PHE A 145 -13.49 8.59 -43.10
N VAL A 146 -12.20 8.29 -42.96
CA VAL A 146 -11.67 7.21 -42.10
C VAL A 146 -10.83 7.81 -40.99
N ALA A 147 -11.25 7.56 -39.75
CA ALA A 147 -10.50 7.92 -38.56
C ALA A 147 -9.39 6.87 -38.32
N ARG A 148 -8.14 7.33 -38.15
CA ARG A 148 -6.96 6.48 -37.99
C ARG A 148 -6.10 6.84 -36.80
N PRO A 149 -6.50 6.49 -35.56
CA PRO A 149 -5.61 6.66 -34.40
C PRO A 149 -4.37 5.78 -34.55
N THR A 150 -3.20 6.38 -34.51
CA THR A 150 -1.92 5.66 -34.42
C THR A 150 -1.23 5.98 -33.10
N VAL A 151 -0.71 4.96 -32.43
CA VAL A 151 0.15 5.12 -31.26
C VAL A 151 1.38 4.25 -31.47
N THR A 152 2.55 4.86 -31.30
CA THR A 152 3.83 4.17 -31.35
C THR A 152 4.57 4.43 -30.05
N LEU A 153 4.94 3.36 -29.37
CA LEU A 153 5.84 3.40 -28.22
C LEU A 153 7.25 3.76 -28.69
N PRO A 154 7.95 4.65 -27.98
CA PRO A 154 9.38 4.82 -28.19
C PRO A 154 10.10 3.47 -28.03
N THR A 155 11.04 3.17 -28.94
CA THR A 155 11.83 1.94 -28.90
C THR A 155 12.44 1.75 -27.50
N GLY A 156 12.27 0.55 -26.93
CA GLY A 156 12.82 0.20 -25.63
C GLY A 156 11.99 0.65 -24.41
N ILE A 157 10.90 1.42 -24.58
CA ILE A 157 10.03 1.76 -23.44
C ILE A 157 9.38 0.52 -22.82
N GLY A 158 9.08 -0.50 -23.63
CA GLY A 158 8.56 -1.78 -23.15
C GLY A 158 9.57 -2.52 -22.27
N LEU A 159 10.85 -2.52 -22.67
CA LEU A 159 11.94 -3.06 -21.85
C LEU A 159 12.14 -2.24 -20.57
N LEU A 160 12.15 -0.91 -20.68
CA LEU A 160 12.26 0.02 -19.56
C LEU A 160 11.15 -0.25 -18.52
N PHE A 161 9.94 -0.47 -19.01
CA PHE A 161 8.78 -0.82 -18.20
C PHE A 161 8.92 -2.19 -17.54
N TRP A 162 9.43 -3.20 -18.23
CA TRP A 162 9.70 -4.50 -17.64
C TRP A 162 10.77 -4.44 -16.56
N VAL A 163 11.85 -3.69 -16.81
CA VAL A 163 12.88 -3.42 -15.81
C VAL A 163 12.24 -2.78 -14.60
N PHE A 164 11.40 -1.76 -14.77
CA PHE A 164 10.67 -1.13 -13.67
C PHE A 164 9.88 -2.12 -12.82
N VAL A 165 8.99 -2.87 -13.46
CA VAL A 165 8.10 -3.84 -12.80
C VAL A 165 8.90 -4.93 -12.08
N GLY A 166 9.94 -5.45 -12.74
CA GLY A 166 10.77 -6.52 -12.23
C GLY A 166 11.79 -6.05 -11.19
N PHE A 167 12.14 -4.77 -11.14
CA PHE A 167 13.29 -4.27 -10.38
C PHE A 167 13.17 -4.59 -8.89
N VAL A 168 12.09 -4.16 -8.23
CA VAL A 168 11.93 -4.36 -6.79
C VAL A 168 11.86 -5.85 -6.42
N PRO A 169 11.02 -6.68 -7.08
CA PRO A 169 11.01 -8.12 -6.82
C PRO A 169 12.36 -8.79 -7.04
N VAL A 170 13.06 -8.48 -8.14
CA VAL A 170 14.34 -9.10 -8.50
C VAL A 170 15.42 -8.70 -7.52
N VAL A 171 15.63 -7.40 -7.28
CA VAL A 171 16.66 -6.90 -6.36
C VAL A 171 16.43 -7.42 -4.94
N THR A 172 15.18 -7.45 -4.49
CA THR A 172 14.86 -7.96 -3.15
C THR A 172 15.08 -9.46 -3.05
N SER A 173 14.63 -10.25 -4.03
CA SER A 173 14.85 -11.70 -4.07
C SER A 173 16.33 -12.06 -4.15
N LEU A 174 17.12 -11.34 -4.97
CA LEU A 174 18.58 -11.50 -5.02
C LEU A 174 19.22 -11.18 -3.66
N GLY A 175 18.75 -10.14 -2.98
CA GLY A 175 19.20 -9.82 -1.63
C GLY A 175 18.87 -10.90 -0.60
N PHE A 176 17.68 -11.49 -0.67
CA PHE A 176 17.29 -12.61 0.20
C PHE A 176 18.10 -13.86 -0.11
N LEU A 177 18.36 -14.16 -1.39
CA LEU A 177 19.22 -15.25 -1.80
C LEU A 177 20.65 -15.06 -1.29
N ALA A 178 21.23 -13.88 -1.48
CA ALA A 178 22.55 -13.53 -0.97
C ALA A 178 22.60 -13.65 0.56
N ALA A 179 21.56 -13.16 1.26
CA ALA A 179 21.44 -13.28 2.71
C ALA A 179 21.37 -14.76 3.15
N GLY A 180 20.62 -15.60 2.44
CA GLY A 180 20.54 -17.04 2.69
C GLY A 180 21.88 -17.76 2.47
N ILE A 181 22.63 -17.39 1.43
CA ILE A 181 23.99 -17.90 1.18
C ILE A 181 24.91 -17.52 2.35
N VAL A 182 24.92 -16.24 2.74
CA VAL A 182 25.71 -15.74 3.88
C VAL A 182 25.34 -16.46 5.18
N ALA A 183 24.04 -16.66 5.43
CA ALA A 183 23.55 -17.38 6.61
C ALA A 183 24.08 -18.81 6.68
N SER A 184 24.18 -19.46 5.52
CA SER A 184 24.53 -20.88 5.38
C SER A 184 26.05 -21.14 5.36
N ARG A 185 26.89 -20.11 5.20
CA ARG A 185 28.35 -20.24 5.16
C ARG A 185 28.93 -20.55 6.55
N LYS A 186 29.18 -21.83 6.83
CA LYS A 186 29.75 -22.31 8.12
C LYS A 186 31.13 -21.70 8.44
N ASN A 187 31.92 -21.38 7.42
CA ASN A 187 33.26 -20.79 7.59
C ASN A 187 33.23 -19.32 8.02
N LEU A 188 32.06 -18.65 7.98
CA LEU A 188 31.92 -17.29 8.47
C LEU A 188 31.56 -17.31 9.97
N PRO A 189 32.28 -16.55 10.82
CA PRO A 189 31.91 -16.38 12.22
C PRO A 189 30.44 -15.95 12.34
N LEU A 190 29.73 -16.51 13.32
CA LEU A 190 28.29 -16.26 13.51
C LEU A 190 27.95 -14.75 13.64
N PRO A 191 28.73 -13.92 14.37
CA PRO A 191 28.49 -12.47 14.43
C PRO A 191 28.56 -11.80 13.05
N MET A 192 29.50 -12.24 12.19
CA MET A 192 29.64 -11.73 10.83
C MET A 192 28.45 -12.15 9.95
N ARG A 193 28.00 -13.41 10.07
CA ARG A 193 26.80 -13.88 9.37
C ARG A 193 25.56 -13.06 9.73
N ARG A 194 25.33 -12.81 11.02
CA ARG A 194 24.23 -11.96 11.52
C ARG A 194 24.29 -10.54 10.94
N ARG A 195 25.46 -9.91 10.99
CA ARG A 195 25.67 -8.55 10.48
C ARG A 195 25.43 -8.46 8.97
N TYR A 196 26.02 -9.36 8.19
CA TYR A 196 25.88 -9.31 6.73
C TYR A 196 24.49 -9.71 6.26
N TYR A 197 23.89 -10.76 6.85
CA TYR A 197 22.52 -11.19 6.54
C TYR A 197 21.55 -10.01 6.60
N SER A 198 21.60 -9.29 7.72
CA SER A 198 20.65 -8.24 8.03
C SER A 198 20.87 -6.98 7.17
N LYS A 199 22.13 -6.65 6.85
CA LYS A 199 22.46 -5.63 5.85
C LYS A 199 21.91 -5.98 4.48
N LEU A 200 22.10 -7.22 4.02
CA LEU A 200 21.61 -7.67 2.72
C LEU A 200 20.09 -7.57 2.65
N VAL A 201 19.36 -8.17 3.60
CA VAL A 201 17.89 -8.12 3.64
C VAL A 201 17.36 -6.69 3.65
N ARG A 202 17.92 -5.81 4.49
CA ARG A 202 17.43 -4.44 4.63
C ARG A 202 17.80 -3.56 3.44
N TYR A 203 19.06 -3.53 3.04
CA TYR A 203 19.54 -2.56 2.06
C TYR A 203 19.12 -2.91 0.64
N THR A 204 18.98 -4.18 0.27
CA THR A 204 18.46 -4.52 -1.07
C THR A 204 16.98 -4.17 -1.18
N SER A 205 16.18 -4.47 -0.15
CA SER A 205 14.76 -4.10 -0.11
C SER A 205 14.59 -2.57 -0.13
N THR A 206 15.30 -1.86 0.75
CA THR A 206 15.18 -0.39 0.88
C THR A 206 15.76 0.33 -0.34
N GLY A 207 16.92 -0.12 -0.82
CA GLY A 207 17.59 0.44 -2.00
C GLY A 207 16.80 0.16 -3.27
N GLY A 208 16.23 -1.05 -3.40
CA GLY A 208 15.31 -1.41 -4.48
C GLY A 208 14.14 -0.44 -4.57
N VAL A 209 13.44 -0.21 -3.46
CA VAL A 209 12.34 0.78 -3.40
C VAL A 209 12.83 2.20 -3.66
N GLY A 210 13.99 2.57 -3.10
CA GLY A 210 14.57 3.90 -3.24
C GLY A 210 14.90 4.28 -4.69
N ILE A 211 15.46 3.34 -5.47
CA ILE A 211 15.76 3.53 -6.90
C ILE A 211 14.49 3.47 -7.75
N HIS A 212 13.53 2.61 -7.38
CA HIS A 212 12.28 2.45 -8.12
C HIS A 212 11.40 3.70 -8.07
N ALA A 213 11.40 4.45 -6.95
CA ALA A 213 10.55 5.62 -6.79
C ALA A 213 10.82 6.73 -7.86
N PRO A 214 12.05 7.23 -8.07
CA PRO A 214 12.35 8.18 -9.15
C PRO A 214 11.94 7.67 -10.54
N PHE A 215 12.13 6.38 -10.79
CA PHE A 215 11.75 5.77 -12.06
C PHE A 215 10.23 5.73 -12.27
N ALA A 216 9.47 5.45 -11.21
CA ALA A 216 8.01 5.53 -11.22
C ALA A 216 7.56 6.94 -11.57
N PHE A 217 8.18 7.95 -10.94
CA PHE A 217 7.92 9.36 -11.24
C PHE A 217 8.22 9.69 -12.70
N TYR A 218 9.36 9.23 -13.25
CA TYR A 218 9.70 9.44 -14.65
C TYR A 218 8.70 8.80 -15.63
N LEU A 219 8.31 7.54 -15.41
CA LEU A 219 7.31 6.85 -16.25
C LEU A 219 5.94 7.52 -16.21
N ILE A 220 5.54 7.99 -15.02
CA ILE A 220 4.29 8.74 -14.84
C ILE A 220 4.36 10.11 -15.54
N TYR A 221 5.49 10.82 -15.41
CA TYR A 221 5.66 12.18 -15.93
C TYR A 221 5.84 12.22 -17.45
N SER A 222 6.61 11.28 -18.02
CA SER A 222 6.82 11.17 -19.47
C SER A 222 5.54 10.88 -20.25
N GLY A 223 4.44 10.51 -19.57
CA GLY A 223 3.20 10.12 -20.20
C GLY A 223 3.25 8.73 -20.86
N ALA A 224 4.40 8.04 -20.82
CA ALA A 224 4.63 6.74 -21.44
C ALA A 224 3.64 5.66 -20.99
N LEU A 225 3.13 5.77 -19.76
CA LEU A 225 2.15 4.82 -19.24
C LEU A 225 0.78 4.91 -19.93
N LYS A 226 0.42 6.03 -20.58
CA LYS A 226 -0.86 6.15 -21.30
C LYS A 226 -0.84 5.37 -22.62
N PRO A 227 0.16 5.50 -23.50
CA PRO A 227 0.35 4.59 -24.64
C PRO A 227 0.44 3.13 -24.24
N ILE A 228 1.13 2.79 -23.14
CA ILE A 228 1.20 1.41 -22.63
C ILE A 228 -0.20 0.93 -22.18
N ALA A 229 -0.94 1.75 -21.45
CA ALA A 229 -2.31 1.43 -21.04
C ALA A 229 -3.20 1.15 -22.25
N ASP A 230 -3.08 1.98 -23.27
CA ASP A 230 -3.81 1.85 -24.52
C ASP A 230 -3.40 0.55 -25.19
N LEU A 231 -2.18 0.46 -25.70
CA LEU A 231 -1.71 -0.65 -26.51
C LEU A 231 -1.80 -2.01 -25.80
N TRP A 232 -1.45 -2.10 -24.51
CA TRP A 232 -1.35 -3.39 -23.82
C TRP A 232 -2.63 -3.81 -23.12
N PHE A 233 -3.48 -2.86 -22.73
CA PHE A 233 -4.68 -3.15 -21.94
C PHE A 233 -5.99 -2.64 -22.57
N GLY A 234 -5.92 -1.96 -23.72
CA GLY A 234 -7.07 -1.40 -24.40
C GLY A 234 -7.74 -0.30 -23.59
N SER A 235 -6.99 0.37 -22.71
CA SER A 235 -7.52 1.29 -21.72
C SER A 235 -6.77 2.62 -21.70
N THR A 236 -7.46 3.71 -21.42
CA THR A 236 -6.83 5.01 -21.13
C THR A 236 -6.59 5.27 -19.66
N THR A 237 -7.02 4.36 -18.79
CA THR A 237 -6.89 4.55 -17.35
C THR A 237 -5.53 4.05 -16.88
N LEU A 238 -4.74 4.97 -16.33
CA LEU A 238 -3.44 4.69 -15.72
C LEU A 238 -3.53 3.60 -14.63
N SER A 239 -4.65 3.55 -13.91
CA SER A 239 -4.90 2.55 -12.86
C SER A 239 -4.86 1.11 -13.37
N THR A 240 -5.25 0.88 -14.63
CA THR A 240 -5.23 -0.47 -15.21
C THR A 240 -3.80 -0.99 -15.37
N VAL A 241 -2.86 -0.08 -15.61
CA VAL A 241 -1.43 -0.38 -15.62
C VAL A 241 -0.90 -0.43 -14.20
N MET A 242 -1.10 0.61 -13.38
CA MET A 242 -0.37 0.75 -12.11
C MET A 242 -0.68 -0.29 -11.03
N ILE A 243 -1.94 -0.73 -10.89
CA ILE A 243 -2.35 -1.55 -9.74
C ILE A 243 -1.73 -2.96 -9.75
N PRO A 244 -1.71 -3.72 -10.86
CA PRO A 244 -1.04 -5.01 -10.93
C PRO A 244 0.43 -4.90 -10.53
N PHE A 245 1.10 -3.80 -10.89
CA PHE A 245 2.51 -3.58 -10.56
C PHE A 245 2.77 -3.13 -9.13
N LEU A 246 1.77 -2.56 -8.44
CA LEU A 246 1.87 -2.33 -6.99
C LEU A 246 1.64 -3.62 -6.20
N ILE A 247 0.78 -4.51 -6.69
CA ILE A 247 0.40 -5.74 -5.99
C ILE A 247 1.37 -6.89 -6.25
N LEU A 248 1.87 -7.03 -7.49
CA LEU A 248 2.74 -8.12 -7.89
C LEU A 248 4.00 -8.24 -7.00
N PRO A 249 4.72 -7.16 -6.65
CA PRO A 249 5.83 -7.25 -5.71
C PRO A 249 5.42 -7.82 -4.35
N MET A 250 4.25 -7.46 -3.82
CA MET A 250 3.78 -8.02 -2.55
C MET A 250 3.54 -9.53 -2.64
N VAL A 251 2.95 -9.99 -3.75
CA VAL A 251 2.70 -11.41 -4.01
C VAL A 251 4.00 -12.20 -4.13
N VAL A 252 5.00 -11.65 -4.84
CA VAL A 252 6.31 -12.30 -5.03
C VAL A 252 7.13 -12.29 -3.74
N LEU A 253 7.10 -11.21 -2.97
CA LEU A 253 7.95 -11.05 -1.78
C LEU A 253 7.40 -11.73 -0.53
N ALA A 254 6.09 -11.95 -0.42
CA ALA A 254 5.50 -12.57 0.76
C ALA A 254 5.98 -14.02 1.01
N PRO A 255 6.01 -14.94 0.02
CA PRO A 255 6.59 -16.27 0.19
C PRO A 255 8.08 -16.22 0.55
N ALA A 256 8.83 -15.30 -0.08
CA ALA A 256 10.25 -15.14 0.15
C ALA A 256 10.51 -14.69 1.60
N ALA A 257 9.79 -13.68 2.09
CA ALA A 257 9.86 -13.24 3.49
C ALA A 257 9.50 -14.37 4.47
N LYS A 258 8.50 -15.19 4.16
CA LYS A 258 8.13 -16.36 4.97
C LYS A 258 9.27 -17.38 5.03
N ALA A 259 9.91 -17.69 3.90
CA ALA A 259 11.05 -18.60 3.86
C ALA A 259 12.23 -18.06 4.69
N MET A 260 12.49 -16.75 4.61
CA MET A 260 13.56 -16.10 5.38
C MET A 260 13.33 -16.17 6.89
N SER A 261 12.08 -16.13 7.36
CA SER A 261 11.77 -16.17 8.80
C SER A 261 12.32 -17.40 9.54
N GLY A 262 12.47 -18.55 8.85
CA GLY A 262 13.09 -19.74 9.41
C GLY A 262 14.61 -19.58 9.58
N LEU A 263 15.27 -18.95 8.61
CA LEU A 263 16.70 -18.62 8.66
C LEU A 263 16.97 -17.56 9.73
N GLU A 264 16.12 -16.55 9.86
CA GLU A 264 16.24 -15.52 10.90
C GLU A 264 16.20 -16.12 12.28
N LYS A 265 15.25 -17.02 12.55
CA LYS A 265 15.20 -17.73 13.82
C LYS A 265 16.46 -18.55 14.10
N LYS A 266 17.04 -19.20 13.09
CA LYS A 266 18.29 -19.96 13.24
C LYS A 266 19.50 -19.05 13.49
N LEU A 267 19.55 -17.88 12.86
CA LEU A 267 20.68 -16.96 12.97
C LEU A 267 20.62 -16.11 14.23
N PHE A 268 19.44 -15.63 14.59
CA PHE A 268 19.24 -14.64 15.64
C PHE A 268 18.54 -15.18 16.87
N GLY A 269 17.97 -16.38 16.82
CA GLY A 269 17.38 -17.04 17.99
C GLY A 269 18.43 -17.44 19.03
N ALA A 270 17.98 -17.63 20.27
CA ALA A 270 18.82 -18.10 21.37
C ALA A 270 19.37 -19.50 21.09
N THR A 271 20.63 -19.72 21.43
CA THR A 271 21.25 -21.05 21.50
C THR A 271 20.63 -21.88 22.65
N GLU A 272 20.81 -23.21 22.65
CA GLU A 272 20.30 -24.05 23.74
C GLU A 272 20.98 -23.74 25.08
N GLU A 273 22.27 -23.40 25.05
CA GLU A 273 23.00 -22.93 26.24
C GLU A 273 22.38 -21.64 26.79
N GLU A 274 22.12 -20.66 25.92
CA GLU A 274 21.44 -19.40 26.30
C GLU A 274 20.03 -19.60 26.82
N LYS A 275 19.26 -20.53 26.24
CA LYS A 275 17.92 -20.88 26.75
C LYS A 275 18.00 -21.46 28.15
N SER A 276 19.04 -22.25 28.46
CA SER A 276 19.21 -22.85 29.78
C SER A 276 19.55 -21.84 30.89
N LYS A 277 20.08 -20.66 30.52
CA LYS A 277 20.35 -19.55 31.46
C LYS A 277 19.08 -18.87 31.98
N LEU A 278 17.93 -19.13 31.37
CA LEU A 278 16.64 -18.62 31.83
C LEU A 278 15.76 -19.79 32.28
N PRO A 279 14.90 -19.62 33.30
CA PRO A 279 13.92 -20.65 33.64
C PRO A 279 13.05 -20.96 32.43
N ALA A 280 12.56 -22.19 32.29
CA ALA A 280 11.67 -22.55 31.19
C ALA A 280 10.45 -21.59 31.14
N PRO A 281 9.98 -21.18 29.94
CA PRO A 281 8.78 -20.38 29.81
C PRO A 281 7.58 -21.14 30.41
N MET A 282 6.64 -20.43 31.02
CA MET A 282 5.43 -21.07 31.52
C MET A 282 4.70 -21.76 30.36
N PRO A 283 4.06 -22.92 30.62
CA PRO A 283 3.34 -23.63 29.58
C PRO A 283 2.22 -22.75 29.03
N VAL A 284 2.15 -22.62 27.71
CA VAL A 284 1.04 -21.94 27.04
C VAL A 284 -0.04 -22.97 26.77
N ALA A 285 -1.26 -22.71 27.23
CA ALA A 285 -2.39 -23.59 26.96
C ALA A 285 -2.51 -23.86 25.44
N PRO A 286 -2.63 -25.14 25.00
CA PRO A 286 -2.75 -25.49 23.58
C PRO A 286 -3.87 -24.72 22.86
N GLU A 287 -4.98 -24.47 23.55
CA GLU A 287 -6.10 -23.68 23.04
C GLU A 287 -5.72 -22.23 22.70
N ALA A 288 -4.86 -21.61 23.51
CA ALA A 288 -4.41 -20.24 23.30
C ALA A 288 -3.45 -20.15 22.08
N LEU A 289 -2.60 -21.16 21.88
CA LEU A 289 -1.79 -21.30 20.67
C LEU A 289 -2.65 -21.50 19.42
N ALA A 290 -3.64 -22.41 19.49
CA ALA A 290 -4.58 -22.66 18.41
C ALA A 290 -5.42 -21.42 18.07
N ARG A 291 -5.86 -20.66 19.08
CA ARG A 291 -6.57 -19.39 18.90
C ARG A 291 -5.69 -18.35 18.21
N ARG A 292 -4.44 -18.18 18.64
CA ARG A 292 -3.45 -17.29 17.99
C ARG A 292 -3.14 -17.70 16.55
N ALA A 293 -3.10 -19.00 16.26
CA ALA A 293 -2.94 -19.52 14.91
C ALA A 293 -4.16 -19.16 14.03
N ARG A 294 -5.37 -19.43 14.52
CA ARG A 294 -6.64 -19.05 13.85
C ARG A 294 -6.72 -17.55 13.58
N PHE A 295 -6.35 -16.70 14.54
CA PHE A 295 -6.31 -15.25 14.37
C PHE A 295 -5.37 -14.80 13.25
N ARG A 296 -4.15 -15.36 13.20
CA ARG A 296 -3.18 -15.07 12.14
C ARG A 296 -3.66 -15.55 10.77
N GLN A 297 -4.28 -16.73 10.72
CA GLN A 297 -4.87 -17.26 9.49
C GLN A 297 -6.01 -16.36 9.00
N ALA A 298 -6.96 -16.01 9.87
CA ALA A 298 -8.08 -15.13 9.54
C ALA A 298 -7.61 -13.74 9.07
N THR A 299 -6.61 -13.16 9.74
CA THR A 299 -6.02 -11.87 9.33
C THR A 299 -5.35 -11.98 7.96
N SER A 300 -4.66 -13.09 7.69
CA SER A 300 -4.05 -13.35 6.38
C SER A 300 -5.14 -13.49 5.31
N VAL A 301 -6.21 -14.23 5.58
CA VAL A 301 -7.37 -14.37 4.68
C VAL A 301 -7.98 -13.01 4.38
N VAL A 302 -8.27 -12.18 5.39
CA VAL A 302 -8.82 -10.83 5.17
C VAL A 302 -7.89 -9.94 4.35
N ARG A 303 -6.56 -10.04 4.55
CA ARG A 303 -5.59 -9.34 3.69
C ARG A 303 -5.62 -9.85 2.25
N TYR A 304 -5.69 -11.16 2.03
CA TYR A 304 -5.80 -11.73 0.68
C TYR A 304 -7.11 -11.37 0.01
N VAL A 305 -8.22 -11.36 0.76
CA VAL A 305 -9.52 -10.84 0.28
C VAL A 305 -9.37 -9.36 -0.05
N GLY A 306 -8.73 -8.56 0.78
CA GLY A 306 -8.42 -7.15 0.48
C GLY A 306 -7.63 -6.98 -0.82
N ILE A 307 -6.58 -7.77 -1.03
CA ILE A 307 -5.80 -7.79 -2.29
C ILE A 307 -6.67 -8.22 -3.47
N ALA A 308 -7.43 -9.31 -3.34
CA ALA A 308 -8.32 -9.80 -4.38
C ALA A 308 -9.41 -8.78 -4.70
N THR A 309 -9.96 -8.09 -3.70
CA THR A 309 -10.90 -6.99 -3.86
C THR A 309 -10.22 -5.81 -4.55
N LEU A 310 -8.99 -5.43 -4.23
CA LEU A 310 -8.26 -4.38 -4.96
C LEU A 310 -8.10 -4.74 -6.44
N LEU A 311 -7.73 -5.99 -6.75
CA LEU A 311 -7.59 -6.51 -8.12
C LEU A 311 -8.94 -6.60 -8.84
N ALA A 312 -9.97 -7.13 -8.20
CA ALA A 312 -11.32 -7.26 -8.76
C ALA A 312 -11.99 -5.88 -8.94
N SER A 313 -11.76 -4.97 -8.00
CA SER A 313 -12.18 -3.57 -8.10
C SER A 313 -11.56 -2.93 -9.32
N GLN A 314 -10.30 -3.21 -9.65
CA GLN A 314 -9.71 -2.71 -10.88
C GLN A 314 -10.42 -3.27 -12.13
N ALA A 315 -10.70 -4.57 -12.17
CA ALA A 315 -11.47 -5.18 -13.26
C ALA A 315 -12.88 -4.56 -13.39
N PHE A 316 -13.50 -4.23 -12.26
CA PHE A 316 -14.84 -3.66 -12.17
C PHE A 316 -14.87 -2.14 -12.41
N LEU A 317 -13.82 -1.40 -12.06
CA LEU A 317 -13.69 0.05 -12.29
C LEU A 317 -13.50 0.41 -13.76
N ASN A 318 -13.10 -0.56 -14.57
CA ASN A 318 -13.16 -0.47 -16.02
C ASN A 318 -14.60 -0.57 -16.57
N GLN A 319 -15.59 -0.88 -15.72
CA GLN A 319 -17.02 -0.80 -15.99
C GLN A 319 -17.58 0.47 -15.32
N LYS A 320 -18.32 1.31 -16.07
CA LYS A 320 -18.58 2.74 -15.80
C LYS A 320 -19.50 3.05 -14.57
N VAL A 321 -19.39 2.37 -13.44
CA VAL A 321 -20.18 2.68 -12.24
C VAL A 321 -19.64 3.94 -11.54
N ALA A 322 -20.53 4.82 -11.05
CA ALA A 322 -20.19 6.13 -10.49
C ALA A 322 -19.46 6.08 -9.12
N TRP A 323 -19.49 4.96 -8.40
CA TRP A 323 -18.94 4.80 -7.05
C TRP A 323 -17.45 4.39 -7.01
N ARG A 324 -16.62 4.99 -7.87
CA ARG A 324 -15.28 4.50 -8.24
C ARG A 324 -14.21 4.35 -7.13
N PRO A 325 -14.14 5.18 -6.07
CA PRO A 325 -13.12 4.97 -5.05
C PRO A 325 -13.53 3.92 -4.01
N ALA A 326 -14.83 3.62 -3.85
CA ALA A 326 -15.31 2.82 -2.72
C ALA A 326 -14.72 1.40 -2.69
N PRO A 327 -14.61 0.64 -3.81
CA PRO A 327 -14.01 -0.68 -3.79
C PRO A 327 -12.49 -0.67 -3.56
N ILE A 328 -11.78 0.36 -4.05
CA ILE A 328 -10.35 0.56 -3.77
C ILE A 328 -10.14 0.91 -2.30
N VAL A 329 -10.89 1.88 -1.78
CA VAL A 329 -10.85 2.28 -0.38
C VAL A 329 -11.21 1.10 0.51
N PHE A 330 -12.22 0.31 0.13
CA PHE A 330 -12.61 -0.91 0.83
C PHE A 330 -11.50 -1.96 0.81
N GLY A 331 -10.87 -2.22 -0.34
CA GLY A 331 -9.72 -3.13 -0.43
C GLY A 331 -8.51 -2.68 0.39
N LEU A 332 -8.23 -1.36 0.44
CA LEU A 332 -7.19 -0.78 1.30
C LEU A 332 -7.56 -0.89 2.79
N VAL A 333 -8.82 -0.63 3.14
CA VAL A 333 -9.36 -0.82 4.49
C VAL A 333 -9.21 -2.28 4.90
N LEU A 334 -9.57 -3.24 4.06
CA LEU A 334 -9.37 -4.67 4.32
C LEU A 334 -7.90 -5.00 4.52
N LEU A 335 -6.98 -4.43 3.72
CA LEU A 335 -5.55 -4.70 3.82
C LEU A 335 -4.92 -4.13 5.11
N PHE A 336 -5.19 -2.87 5.42
CA PHE A 336 -4.56 -2.14 6.53
C PHE A 336 -5.29 -2.29 7.87
N LEU A 337 -6.62 -2.45 7.83
CA LEU A 337 -7.46 -2.65 9.02
C LEU A 337 -7.86 -4.12 9.20
N ALA A 338 -7.23 -5.06 8.47
CA ALA A 338 -7.49 -6.50 8.60
C ALA A 338 -7.57 -6.95 10.07
N GLU A 339 -6.62 -6.51 10.89
CA GLU A 339 -6.56 -6.87 12.30
C GLU A 339 -7.76 -6.30 13.08
N SER A 340 -8.08 -5.02 12.86
CA SER A 340 -9.23 -4.35 13.49
C SER A 340 -10.57 -4.96 13.06
N ILE A 341 -10.66 -5.48 11.84
CA ILE A 341 -11.84 -6.15 11.30
C ILE A 341 -11.97 -7.56 11.86
N VAL A 342 -10.90 -8.36 11.85
CA VAL A 342 -10.93 -9.76 12.32
C VAL A 342 -11.18 -9.87 13.82
N ARG A 343 -10.66 -8.93 14.60
CA ARG A 343 -10.74 -8.93 16.06
C ARG A 343 -12.19 -9.11 16.59
N PRO A 344 -13.20 -8.31 16.20
CA PRO A 344 -14.57 -8.51 16.66
C PRO A 344 -15.20 -9.85 16.20
N PHE A 345 -14.92 -10.34 14.98
CA PHE A 345 -15.53 -11.58 14.46
C PHE A 345 -15.07 -12.84 15.16
N LEU A 346 -13.80 -12.91 15.54
CA LEU A 346 -13.30 -14.04 16.33
C LEU A 346 -13.74 -13.98 17.80
N LYS A 347 -14.69 -13.09 18.13
CA LYS A 347 -15.11 -12.73 19.50
C LYS A 347 -13.90 -12.59 20.41
N ALA A 348 -12.82 -12.03 19.85
CA ALA A 348 -11.61 -11.73 20.59
C ALA A 348 -11.94 -10.59 21.56
N LYS A 349 -12.52 -10.92 22.72
CA LYS A 349 -12.63 -9.95 23.79
C LYS A 349 -11.21 -9.46 24.09
N PRO A 350 -11.01 -8.18 24.42
CA PRO A 350 -9.71 -7.69 24.89
C PRO A 350 -9.09 -8.55 26.00
N GLY A 351 -9.90 -9.34 26.74
CA GLY A 351 -9.48 -10.35 27.71
C GLY A 351 -9.15 -11.76 27.17
N ASP A 352 -9.69 -12.17 26.02
CA ASP A 352 -9.47 -13.52 25.44
C ASP A 352 -8.05 -13.71 24.88
N TYR A 353 -7.34 -12.61 24.67
CA TYR A 353 -5.93 -12.58 24.26
C TYR A 353 -5.05 -11.89 25.29
N ALA A 354 -5.64 -11.21 26.26
CA ALA A 354 -4.91 -10.52 27.31
C ALA A 354 -5.55 -10.96 28.63
N GLU A 355 -5.08 -12.10 29.15
CA GLU A 355 -5.22 -12.42 30.57
C GLU A 355 -4.41 -11.39 31.34
N LYS A 356 -4.94 -10.17 31.41
CA LYS A 356 -4.37 -9.04 32.12
C LYS A 356 -5.03 -8.99 33.47
N TYR A 357 -4.25 -9.22 34.51
CA TYR A 357 -4.70 -9.05 35.87
C TYR A 357 -3.96 -7.90 36.53
N ARG A 358 -4.60 -7.25 37.49
CA ARG A 358 -3.94 -6.29 38.36
C ARG A 358 -3.14 -7.06 39.41
N ASP A 359 -1.88 -6.68 39.56
CA ASP A 359 -1.01 -7.20 40.60
C ASP A 359 -0.79 -6.09 41.62
N ALA A 360 -1.23 -6.29 42.86
CA ALA A 360 -1.21 -5.25 43.87
C ALA A 360 0.22 -4.87 44.30
N GLY A 361 1.14 -5.83 44.33
CA GLY A 361 2.54 -5.58 44.64
C GLY A 361 3.22 -4.77 43.53
N LEU A 362 2.98 -5.15 42.28
CA LEU A 362 3.50 -4.41 41.12
C LEU A 362 2.91 -2.99 41.02
N ASP A 363 1.62 -2.82 41.36
CA ASP A 363 0.96 -1.52 41.40
C ASP A 363 1.59 -0.62 42.47
N ALA A 364 1.86 -1.16 43.66
CA ALA A 364 2.55 -0.44 44.73
C ALA A 364 3.99 -0.05 44.33
N GLU A 365 4.77 -0.98 43.75
CA GLU A 365 6.12 -0.72 43.26
C GLU A 365 6.14 0.40 42.21
N ALA A 366 5.22 0.35 41.24
CA ALA A 366 5.14 1.37 40.19
C ALA A 366 4.68 2.73 40.72
N ARG A 367 3.77 2.78 41.70
CA ARG A 367 3.33 4.03 42.33
C ARG A 367 4.44 4.69 43.14
N ASP A 368 5.20 3.90 43.88
CA ASP A 368 6.40 4.35 44.60
C ASP A 368 7.41 4.98 43.63
N LEU A 369 7.76 4.27 42.55
CA LEU A 369 8.66 4.79 41.52
C LEU A 369 8.07 6.03 40.82
N ALA A 370 6.77 6.04 40.53
CA ALA A 370 6.12 7.19 39.91
C ALA A 370 6.20 8.44 40.82
N ALA A 371 6.00 8.27 42.12
CA ALA A 371 6.16 9.33 43.12
C ALA A 371 7.60 9.86 43.16
N LEU A 372 8.60 8.97 43.21
CA LEU A 372 10.03 9.35 43.15
C LEU A 372 10.39 10.11 41.87
N MET A 373 9.77 9.75 40.75
CA MET A 373 9.99 10.40 39.47
C MET A 373 9.16 11.69 39.30
N GLY A 374 8.21 11.99 40.17
CA GLY A 374 7.27 13.10 39.95
C GLY A 374 6.39 12.88 38.72
N THR A 375 5.90 11.65 38.53
CA THR A 375 4.99 11.28 37.45
C THR A 375 3.83 10.45 37.99
N GLU A 376 2.84 10.13 37.16
CA GLU A 376 1.65 9.39 37.55
C GLU A 376 1.56 8.05 36.83
N VAL A 377 1.04 7.05 37.54
CA VAL A 377 0.68 5.74 36.98
C VAL A 377 -0.81 5.51 37.21
N GLN A 378 -1.55 5.21 36.14
CA GLN A 378 -3.01 5.03 36.23
C GLN A 378 -3.38 3.58 36.56
N LEU A 379 -2.68 2.64 35.95
CA LEU A 379 -3.03 1.22 36.00
C LEU A 379 -1.80 0.38 35.75
N VAL A 380 -1.56 -0.59 36.61
CA VAL A 380 -0.52 -1.60 36.42
C VAL A 380 -1.13 -2.99 36.25
N GLN A 381 -0.69 -3.69 35.21
CA GLN A 381 -1.21 -5.00 34.85
C GLN A 381 -0.12 -5.95 34.40
N VAL A 382 -0.35 -7.25 34.62
CA VAL A 382 0.51 -8.33 34.12
C VAL A 382 -0.15 -9.02 32.92
N ASP A 383 0.52 -9.09 31.77
CA ASP A 383 0.05 -9.76 30.56
C ASP A 383 0.41 -11.25 30.54
N ARG A 384 -0.59 -12.13 30.69
CA ARG A 384 -0.48 -13.59 30.54
C ARG A 384 -0.92 -14.11 29.16
N SER A 385 -1.00 -13.25 28.15
CA SER A 385 -1.20 -13.69 26.78
C SER A 385 -0.13 -14.72 26.35
N PRO A 386 -0.38 -15.54 25.30
CA PRO A 386 0.66 -16.39 24.73
C PRO A 386 1.95 -15.65 24.37
N ALA A 387 1.89 -14.35 24.08
CA ALA A 387 3.09 -13.55 23.87
C ALA A 387 3.74 -13.14 25.20
N GLY A 388 2.94 -12.69 26.18
CA GLY A 388 3.41 -12.27 27.50
C GLY A 388 3.95 -13.41 28.37
N VAL A 389 3.54 -14.66 28.12
CA VAL A 389 4.12 -15.85 28.75
C VAL A 389 5.42 -16.28 28.11
N LEU A 390 5.57 -16.08 26.79
CA LEU A 390 6.75 -16.55 26.05
C LEU A 390 7.90 -15.54 26.07
N TYR A 391 7.61 -14.25 26.04
CA TYR A 391 8.61 -13.21 25.81
C TYR A 391 8.55 -12.15 26.91
N PRO A 392 9.67 -11.83 27.57
CA PRO A 392 9.71 -10.79 28.57
C PRO A 392 9.70 -9.43 27.87
N ASN A 393 8.84 -8.55 28.36
CA ASN A 393 8.65 -7.20 27.87
C ASN A 393 7.88 -6.37 28.92
N ALA A 394 7.95 -5.05 28.79
CA ALA A 394 7.05 -4.11 29.43
C ALA A 394 6.65 -3.02 28.42
N ARG A 395 5.60 -2.27 28.74
CA ARG A 395 5.21 -1.08 27.99
C ARG A 395 4.40 -0.12 28.87
N ILE A 396 4.59 1.17 28.67
CA ILE A 396 3.66 2.21 29.10
C ILE A 396 2.88 2.80 27.92
N ASP A 397 1.59 3.10 28.14
CA ASP A 397 0.78 3.82 27.15
C ASP A 397 0.70 5.34 27.43
N ARG A 398 -0.02 6.08 26.57
CA ARG A 398 -0.17 7.54 26.71
C ARG A 398 -0.93 7.97 27.96
N LYS A 399 -1.73 7.09 28.54
CA LYS A 399 -2.52 7.35 29.75
C LYS A 399 -1.74 6.99 31.01
N GLY A 400 -0.52 6.47 30.89
CA GLY A 400 0.25 6.01 32.04
C GLY A 400 -0.19 4.63 32.54
N ASN A 401 -0.80 3.81 31.67
CA ASN A 401 -1.05 2.40 32.00
C ASN A 401 0.22 1.58 31.70
N VAL A 402 0.75 0.91 32.71
CA VAL A 402 1.91 0.01 32.61
C VAL A 402 1.41 -1.42 32.43
N THR A 403 1.93 -2.11 31.42
CA THR A 403 1.73 -3.55 31.22
C THR A 403 3.08 -4.25 31.27
N VAL A 404 3.30 -5.12 32.24
CA VAL A 404 4.47 -6.00 32.33
C VAL A 404 4.07 -7.40 31.89
N THR A 405 4.91 -8.11 31.15
CA THR A 405 4.61 -9.49 30.74
C THR A 405 4.82 -10.47 31.89
N ALA A 406 4.03 -11.54 31.93
CA ALA A 406 4.19 -12.59 32.94
C ALA A 406 5.58 -13.25 32.87
N ARG A 407 6.18 -13.33 31.67
CA ARG A 407 7.55 -13.80 31.48
C ARG A 407 8.59 -12.89 32.12
N ALA A 408 8.42 -11.57 32.04
CA ALA A 408 9.32 -10.64 32.74
C ALA A 408 9.20 -10.82 34.26
N MET A 409 7.98 -10.98 34.79
CA MET A 409 7.76 -11.25 36.21
C MET A 409 8.43 -12.56 36.68
N GLN A 410 8.54 -13.56 35.81
CA GLN A 410 9.15 -14.84 36.12
C GLN A 410 10.68 -14.79 36.17
N ILE A 411 11.32 -14.02 35.27
CA ILE A 411 12.79 -14.04 35.11
C ILE A 411 13.51 -12.92 35.85
N LEU A 412 12.79 -11.85 36.21
CA LEU A 412 13.38 -10.66 36.84
C LEU A 412 13.21 -10.70 38.36
N GLU A 413 14.31 -10.41 39.05
CA GLU A 413 14.35 -10.19 40.48
C GLU A 413 13.65 -8.87 40.87
N PRO A 414 13.33 -8.65 42.16
CA PRO A 414 12.65 -7.42 42.58
C PRO A 414 13.36 -6.12 42.18
N ALA A 415 14.68 -6.03 42.34
CA ALA A 415 15.46 -4.85 41.94
C ALA A 415 15.46 -4.64 40.42
N GLU A 416 15.65 -5.73 39.66
CA GLU A 416 15.60 -5.75 38.20
C GLU A 416 14.24 -5.30 37.65
N ARG A 417 13.16 -5.78 38.28
CA ARG A 417 11.78 -5.39 37.97
C ARG A 417 11.51 -3.92 38.29
N ARG A 418 12.02 -3.41 39.41
CA ARG A 418 11.94 -1.97 39.73
C ARG A 418 12.64 -1.12 38.66
N PHE A 419 13.82 -1.54 38.19
CA PHE A 419 14.48 -0.87 37.06
C PHE A 419 13.63 -0.89 35.79
N LEU A 420 13.05 -2.05 35.43
CA LEU A 420 12.16 -2.15 34.26
C LEU A 420 10.96 -1.21 34.37
N LEU A 421 10.31 -1.14 35.54
CA LEU A 421 9.20 -0.23 35.78
C LEU A 421 9.63 1.24 35.69
N ALA A 422 10.77 1.59 36.29
CA ALA A 422 11.33 2.94 36.23
C ALA A 422 11.64 3.35 34.79
N HIS A 423 12.14 2.44 33.95
CA HIS A 423 12.38 2.67 32.52
C HIS A 423 11.09 2.99 31.76
N GLU A 424 10.02 2.21 31.99
CA GLU A 424 8.72 2.49 31.37
C GLU A 424 8.14 3.84 31.86
N LEU A 425 8.22 4.13 33.15
CA LEU A 425 7.78 5.42 33.71
C LEU A 425 8.62 6.59 33.18
N ALA A 426 9.92 6.38 32.92
CA ALA A 426 10.78 7.38 32.30
C ALA A 426 10.28 7.78 30.91
N HIS A 427 9.81 6.82 30.10
CA HIS A 427 9.18 7.14 28.80
C HIS A 427 7.95 8.03 28.94
N HIS A 428 7.16 7.84 30.01
CA HIS A 428 5.99 8.66 30.27
C HIS A 428 6.37 10.06 30.75
N LYS A 429 7.24 10.16 31.76
CA LYS A 429 7.75 11.41 32.31
C LYS A 429 8.41 12.30 31.25
N LEU A 430 9.27 11.72 30.41
CA LEU A 430 9.97 12.45 29.35
C LEU A 430 9.09 12.72 28.12
N GLY A 431 7.82 12.31 28.15
CA GLY A 431 6.88 12.54 27.06
C GLY A 431 7.29 11.88 25.74
N HIS A 432 8.10 10.81 25.79
CA HIS A 432 8.72 10.19 24.62
C HIS A 432 7.69 9.79 23.54
N VAL A 433 6.49 9.38 23.94
CA VAL A 433 5.40 9.05 23.00
C VAL A 433 4.84 10.29 22.29
N LYS A 434 4.63 11.39 23.02
CA LYS A 434 4.15 12.67 22.46
C LYS A 434 5.21 13.28 21.55
N THR A 435 6.45 13.31 22.01
CA THR A 435 7.62 13.80 21.27
C THR A 435 7.83 13.02 19.98
N ARG A 436 7.71 11.69 20.01
CA ARG A 436 7.82 10.84 18.81
C ARG A 436 6.69 11.14 17.82
N LEU A 437 5.46 11.30 18.30
CA LEU A 437 4.33 11.67 17.43
C LEU A 437 4.58 13.03 16.76
N LEU A 438 4.96 14.06 17.52
CA LEU A 438 5.19 15.40 16.98
C LEU A 438 6.38 15.42 16.01
N LYS A 439 7.53 14.85 16.39
CA LYS A 439 8.75 14.84 15.57
C LYS A 439 8.66 13.94 14.32
N VAL A 440 7.67 13.04 14.26
CA VAL A 440 7.42 12.22 13.06
C VAL A 440 6.30 12.82 12.22
N THR A 441 5.18 13.19 12.84
CA THR A 441 4.01 13.69 12.12
C THR A 441 4.21 15.08 11.56
N ILE A 442 4.82 16.02 12.29
CA ILE A 442 5.00 17.40 11.80
C ILE A 442 5.89 17.42 10.54
N PRO A 443 7.08 16.81 10.51
CA PRO A 443 7.92 16.82 9.32
C PRO A 443 7.28 16.05 8.16
N LEU A 444 6.57 14.95 8.43
CA LEU A 444 5.81 14.25 7.42
C LEU A 444 4.76 15.17 6.78
N LEU A 445 3.97 15.89 7.58
CA LEU A 445 2.99 16.85 7.09
C LEU A 445 3.66 18.00 6.34
N ALA A 446 4.73 18.58 6.90
CA ALA A 446 5.48 19.68 6.31
C ALA A 446 6.13 19.32 4.97
N CYS A 447 6.64 18.10 4.79
CA CYS A 447 7.15 17.62 3.51
C CYS A 447 6.02 17.24 2.55
N SER A 448 4.90 16.75 3.08
CA SER A 448 3.79 16.31 2.25
C SER A 448 3.03 17.43 1.59
N LEU A 449 2.91 18.61 2.22
CA LEU A 449 2.15 19.74 1.69
C LEU A 449 2.80 20.37 0.44
N PRO A 450 4.12 20.65 0.38
CA PRO A 450 4.78 21.09 -0.83
C PRO A 450 4.80 20.00 -1.91
N MET A 451 5.06 18.73 -1.53
CA MET A 451 4.99 17.61 -2.48
C MET A 451 3.58 17.45 -3.05
N PHE A 452 2.56 17.68 -2.24
CA PHE A 452 1.16 17.74 -2.63
C PHE A 452 0.90 18.89 -3.60
N TYR A 453 1.41 20.08 -3.32
CA TYR A 453 1.28 21.23 -4.21
C TYR A 453 1.99 21.01 -5.55
N VAL A 454 3.19 20.45 -5.54
CA VAL A 454 3.92 20.03 -6.75
C VAL A 454 3.14 18.94 -7.50
N PHE A 455 2.57 17.95 -6.80
CA PHE A 455 1.73 16.93 -7.40
C PHE A 455 0.48 17.55 -8.05
N LEU A 456 -0.18 18.51 -7.39
CA LEU A 456 -1.31 19.23 -7.98
C LEU A 456 -0.91 20.03 -9.22
N MET A 457 0.22 20.75 -9.18
CA MET A 457 0.77 21.49 -10.32
C MET A 457 1.03 20.56 -11.52
N LEU A 458 1.68 19.41 -11.27
CA LEU A 458 2.11 18.49 -12.32
C LEU A 458 0.96 17.67 -12.92
N PHE A 459 -0.03 17.26 -12.11
CA PHE A 459 -1.11 16.36 -12.55
C PHE A 459 -2.45 17.06 -12.79
N GLY A 460 -2.64 18.26 -12.23
CA GLY A 460 -3.73 19.22 -12.37
C GLY A 460 -5.17 18.68 -12.49
N ALA A 461 -5.45 17.52 -11.91
CA ALA A 461 -6.80 16.99 -11.82
C ALA A 461 -7.11 16.53 -10.39
N PRO A 462 -8.20 17.00 -9.78
CA PRO A 462 -8.65 16.54 -8.45
C PRO A 462 -9.12 15.07 -8.44
N ARG A 463 -9.11 14.34 -9.57
CA ARG A 463 -9.62 12.96 -9.67
C ARG A 463 -8.56 11.87 -9.42
N VAL A 464 -7.28 12.19 -9.57
CA VAL A 464 -6.15 11.30 -9.19
C VAL A 464 -5.59 11.66 -7.80
N PHE A 465 -6.23 12.64 -7.16
CA PHE A 465 -5.89 13.33 -5.93
C PHE A 465 -5.69 12.42 -4.73
N ALA A 466 -6.75 11.74 -4.28
CA ALA A 466 -6.72 11.02 -3.01
C ALA A 466 -5.77 9.81 -3.02
N PRO A 467 -5.74 8.97 -4.09
CA PRO A 467 -4.86 7.80 -4.10
C PRO A 467 -3.38 8.18 -4.27
N GLY A 468 -3.07 9.15 -5.14
CA GLY A 468 -1.68 9.57 -5.42
C GLY A 468 -1.03 10.26 -4.22
N VAL A 469 -1.77 11.16 -3.56
CA VAL A 469 -1.31 11.85 -2.35
C VAL A 469 -1.18 10.88 -1.18
N GLY A 470 -2.14 9.98 -1.00
CA GLY A 470 -2.06 8.93 0.03
C GLY A 470 -0.85 8.01 -0.17
N PHE A 471 -0.57 7.61 -1.41
CA PHE A 471 0.61 6.80 -1.74
C PHE A 471 1.91 7.56 -1.51
N GLY A 472 2.01 8.80 -1.99
CA GLY A 472 3.19 9.65 -1.77
C GLY A 472 3.48 9.89 -0.29
N LEU A 473 2.44 10.19 0.50
CA LEU A 473 2.50 10.31 1.96
C LEU A 473 2.96 9.01 2.62
N ALA A 474 2.44 7.87 2.21
CA ALA A 474 2.82 6.57 2.77
C ALA A 474 4.29 6.25 2.48
N VAL A 475 4.76 6.50 1.26
CA VAL A 475 6.16 6.29 0.87
C VAL A 475 7.08 7.23 1.64
N LEU A 476 6.82 8.55 1.59
CA LEU A 476 7.62 9.55 2.29
C LEU A 476 7.62 9.33 3.81
N GLY A 477 6.46 9.01 4.39
CA GLY A 477 6.33 8.68 5.81
C GLY A 477 7.12 7.44 6.20
N SER A 478 7.14 6.42 5.34
CA SER A 478 7.95 5.22 5.54
C SER A 478 9.45 5.55 5.51
N PHE A 479 9.91 6.30 4.50
CA PHE A 479 11.32 6.73 4.41
C PHE A 479 11.72 7.60 5.59
N TYR A 480 10.91 8.59 5.97
CA TYR A 480 11.18 9.45 7.11
C TYR A 480 11.26 8.65 8.41
N SER A 481 10.31 7.73 8.64
CA SER A 481 10.31 6.85 9.81
C SER A 481 11.54 5.93 9.87
N LEU A 482 12.00 5.44 8.71
CA LEU A 482 13.20 4.62 8.60
C LEU A 482 14.48 5.41 8.90
N LEU A 483 14.61 6.63 8.35
CA LEU A 483 15.83 7.44 8.46
C LEU A 483 15.96 8.17 9.82
N PHE A 484 14.86 8.78 10.27
CA PHE A 484 14.87 9.66 11.45
C PHE A 484 14.16 9.03 12.64
N GLY A 485 13.06 8.30 12.40
CA GLY A 485 12.27 7.67 13.46
C GLY A 485 13.06 6.64 14.27
N GLN A 486 14.03 5.94 13.66
CA GLN A 486 14.93 5.03 14.39
C GLN A 486 15.89 5.79 15.32
N LYS A 487 16.52 6.88 14.85
CA LYS A 487 17.46 7.67 15.66
C LYS A 487 16.79 8.27 16.90
N ILE A 488 15.59 8.83 16.72
CA ILE A 488 14.80 9.41 17.83
C ILE A 488 14.44 8.32 18.84
N ARG A 489 13.99 7.15 18.39
CA ARG A 489 13.68 6.02 19.27
C ARG A 489 14.88 5.63 20.11
N LYS A 490 16.03 5.38 19.49
CA LYS A 490 17.26 4.99 20.19
C LYS A 490 17.68 5.98 21.25
N ARG A 491 17.61 7.29 20.93
CA ARG A 491 17.91 8.34 21.91
C ARG A 491 16.97 8.27 23.12
N HIS A 492 15.66 8.13 22.88
CA HIS A 492 14.67 8.01 23.94
C HIS A 492 14.90 6.77 24.84
N GLU A 493 15.38 5.65 24.29
CA GLU A 493 15.73 4.47 25.10
C GLU A 493 16.90 4.76 26.03
N LEU A 494 17.94 5.44 25.54
CA LEU A 494 19.12 5.81 26.36
C LEU A 494 18.78 6.85 27.43
N GLU A 495 17.92 7.83 27.11
CA GLU A 495 17.41 8.81 28.07
C GLU A 495 16.55 8.14 29.15
N ALA A 496 15.72 7.15 28.77
CA ALA A 496 14.92 6.38 29.71
C ALA A 496 15.78 5.49 30.62
N ASP A 497 16.80 4.83 30.06
CA ASP A 497 17.76 4.02 30.81
C ASP A 497 18.50 4.83 31.87
N ALA A 498 19.04 5.99 31.48
CA ALA A 498 19.77 6.88 32.39
C ALA A 498 18.88 7.36 33.55
N LEU A 499 17.65 7.79 33.24
CA LEU A 499 16.70 8.25 34.26
C LEU A 499 16.24 7.10 35.18
N ALA A 500 16.05 5.90 34.63
CA ALA A 500 15.67 4.72 35.41
C ALA A 500 16.77 4.29 36.38
N VAL A 501 18.02 4.26 35.93
CA VAL A 501 19.18 4.00 36.81
C VAL A 501 19.33 5.09 37.86
N GLN A 502 19.21 6.37 37.49
CA GLN A 502 19.27 7.48 38.45
C GLN A 502 18.18 7.36 39.53
N THR A 503 16.98 6.93 39.14
CA THR A 503 15.84 6.78 40.06
C THR A 503 16.01 5.57 40.98
N THR A 504 16.54 4.46 40.46
CA THR A 504 16.65 3.20 41.22
C THR A 504 17.95 3.07 42.00
N GLY A 505 19.01 3.76 41.59
CA GLY A 505 20.33 3.72 42.24
C GLY A 505 21.08 2.40 42.08
N ASP A 506 20.61 1.49 41.22
CA ASP A 506 21.17 0.13 41.09
C ASP A 506 21.58 -0.17 39.63
N LEU A 507 22.86 0.05 39.34
CA LEU A 507 23.45 -0.25 38.03
C LEU A 507 23.46 -1.75 37.72
N SER A 508 23.73 -2.58 38.72
CA SER A 508 23.82 -4.03 38.55
C SER A 508 22.46 -4.60 38.13
N ALA A 509 21.39 -4.17 38.81
CA ALA A 509 20.03 -4.53 38.44
C ALA A 509 19.68 -4.07 37.01
N ALA A 510 20.12 -2.89 36.60
CA ALA A 510 19.88 -2.40 35.24
C ALA A 510 20.59 -3.25 34.18
N GLU A 511 21.88 -3.55 34.35
CA GLU A 511 22.66 -4.39 33.42
C GLU A 511 22.07 -5.81 33.32
N ASN A 512 21.70 -6.40 34.46
CA ASN A 512 21.10 -7.73 34.51
C ASN A 512 19.71 -7.74 33.86
N THR A 513 18.86 -6.74 34.12
CA THR A 513 17.56 -6.61 33.46
C THR A 513 17.71 -6.55 31.95
N LEU A 514 18.56 -5.66 31.43
CA LEU A 514 18.75 -5.50 29.98
C LEU A 514 19.26 -6.80 29.34
N SER A 515 20.18 -7.50 30.01
CA SER A 515 20.72 -8.78 29.56
C SER A 515 19.67 -9.88 29.55
N LYS A 516 18.88 -10.04 30.63
CA LYS A 516 17.80 -11.03 30.72
C LYS A 516 16.68 -10.76 29.73
N LEU A 517 16.31 -9.49 29.51
CA LEU A 517 15.30 -9.10 28.51
C LEU A 517 15.76 -9.38 27.08
N ALA A 518 17.02 -9.04 26.76
CA ALA A 518 17.60 -9.34 25.46
C ALA A 518 17.62 -10.85 25.22
N LEU A 519 18.10 -11.63 26.20
CA LEU A 519 18.20 -13.08 26.14
C LEU A 519 16.84 -13.77 26.00
N GLY A 520 15.82 -13.29 26.69
CA GLY A 520 14.46 -13.83 26.63
C GLY A 520 13.68 -13.41 25.37
N SER A 521 14.24 -12.56 24.52
CA SER A 521 13.63 -12.13 23.26
C SER A 521 13.55 -13.29 22.25
N PRO A 522 12.59 -13.30 21.29
CA PRO A 522 12.57 -14.31 20.24
C PRO A 522 13.84 -14.32 19.35
N MET A 523 14.57 -13.20 19.32
CA MET A 523 15.77 -13.00 18.52
C MET A 523 16.83 -12.22 19.33
N PRO A 524 17.43 -12.82 20.38
CA PRO A 524 18.34 -12.12 21.30
C PRO A 524 19.47 -11.38 20.59
N HIS A 525 20.04 -11.99 19.56
CA HIS A 525 21.19 -11.43 18.87
C HIS A 525 20.84 -10.31 17.89
N MET A 526 19.55 -10.02 17.69
CA MET A 526 19.13 -8.81 16.99
C MET A 526 19.45 -7.56 17.82
N HIS A 527 19.46 -7.68 19.17
CA HIS A 527 19.80 -6.58 20.09
C HIS A 527 21.31 -6.28 20.13
N GLU A 528 22.15 -7.06 19.46
CA GLU A 528 23.58 -6.74 19.28
C GLU A 528 23.79 -5.80 18.07
N LEU A 529 22.81 -5.74 17.16
CA LEU A 529 22.94 -5.03 15.89
C LEU A 529 22.24 -3.67 15.97
N ASP A 530 23.00 -2.64 16.38
CA ASP A 530 22.49 -1.28 16.51
C ASP A 530 21.77 -0.84 15.24
N GLU A 531 22.38 -1.02 14.06
CA GLU A 531 21.81 -0.55 12.79
C GLU A 531 20.37 -1.03 12.53
N LEU A 532 19.98 -2.22 12.99
CA LEU A 532 18.73 -2.90 12.60
C LEU A 532 17.69 -2.98 13.70
N ALA A 533 18.12 -2.99 14.95
CA ALA A 533 17.22 -3.01 16.08
C ALA A 533 16.42 -1.71 16.19
N SER A 534 15.19 -1.80 16.70
CA SER A 534 14.39 -0.62 17.07
C SER A 534 14.95 0.09 18.30
N HIS A 535 15.78 -0.60 19.09
CA HIS A 535 16.47 -0.13 20.28
C HIS A 535 17.98 -0.03 20.00
N PRO A 536 18.75 0.73 20.79
CA PRO A 536 20.20 0.70 20.72
C PRO A 536 20.74 -0.70 21.02
N ALA A 537 21.94 -1.02 20.51
CA ALA A 537 22.58 -2.28 20.85
C ALA A 537 22.76 -2.44 22.38
N LEU A 538 22.62 -3.67 22.90
CA LEU A 538 22.72 -3.96 24.34
C LEU A 538 24.02 -3.43 24.94
N SER A 539 25.16 -3.67 24.28
CA SER A 539 26.47 -3.17 24.72
C SER A 539 26.49 -1.65 24.86
N ARG A 540 25.91 -0.93 23.90
CA ARG A 540 25.80 0.53 23.91
C ARG A 540 24.92 1.04 25.05
N ARG A 541 23.83 0.33 25.37
CA ARG A 541 22.97 0.69 26.51
C ARG A 541 23.73 0.53 27.83
N ILE A 542 24.43 -0.59 28.01
CA ILE A 542 25.24 -0.86 29.22
C ILE A 542 26.38 0.17 29.36
N GLU A 543 27.10 0.46 28.28
CA GLU A 543 28.15 1.48 28.28
C GLU A 543 27.60 2.86 28.69
N ASN A 544 26.46 3.26 28.12
CA ASN A 544 25.79 4.51 28.50
C ASN A 544 25.33 4.52 29.96
N LEU A 545 24.88 3.39 30.51
CA LEU A 545 24.49 3.29 31.91
C LEU A 545 25.69 3.48 32.85
N ARG A 546 26.82 2.84 32.54
CA ARG A 546 28.07 3.00 33.29
C ARG A 546 28.56 4.44 33.27
N ALA A 547 28.50 5.08 32.11
CA ALA A 547 28.89 6.48 31.93
C ALA A 547 27.94 7.49 32.60
N ALA A 548 26.69 7.11 32.88
CA ALA A 548 25.72 8.00 33.53
C ALA A 548 25.90 8.07 35.07
N ILE A 549 26.63 7.12 35.66
CA ILE A 549 26.87 7.04 37.11
C ILE A 549 28.30 7.48 37.48
N SER A 550 29.25 7.37 36.56
CA SER A 550 30.59 7.94 36.69
C SER A 550 30.54 9.46 36.66
#